data_AF-A0A3N5SF35-F1
#
_entry.id   AF-A0A3N5SF35-F1
#
_cell.length_a   1.000
_cell.length_b   1.000
_cell.length_c   1.000
_cell.angle_alpha   90.00
_cell.angle_beta   90.00
_cell.angle_gamma   90.00
#
_symmetry.space_group_name_H-M   'P 1'
#
loop_
_entity.id
_entity.type
_entity.pdbx_description
1 polymer ?
#
loop_
_entity_poly.entity_id
_entity_poly.type
_entity_poly.pdbx_seq_one_letter_code
_entity_poly.pdbx_strand_id
1 'polypeptide(L)'
;MPGSVQASRGSVDLTPELIYSIDDNPARRTTPYPYQARVLAEALADLVRTGHHGLFLDMGTGKTLVTLYAYIQLLRAGMADHAVIVAPKMLLGSWEDEVAKHVAPGTFRVTRWKSSGGKAYAAELAGFSADPGRVFLVNVEAFQGKNGAIDQFLGNLLATRRVLVACDECFSQDTIVEVFNIDDQPKNIYIKDVKKGDRIKNCTGFDTVENIFKREVYAVVELQFNGK
;
A
#
# COMPACT_ATOMS: atom_id res chain seq x y z
N MET A 1 10.45 -6.41 -32.21
CA MET A 1 9.45 -5.36 -31.97
C MET A 1 8.43 -5.92 -30.98
N PRO A 2 8.49 -5.62 -29.68
CA PRO A 2 7.44 -6.04 -28.76
C PRO A 2 6.24 -5.11 -28.92
N GLY A 3 5.10 -5.67 -29.35
CA GLY A 3 3.87 -4.95 -29.58
C GLY A 3 3.29 -4.39 -28.27
N SER A 4 2.97 -3.11 -28.29
CA SER A 4 2.20 -2.44 -27.24
C SER A 4 0.78 -2.98 -27.20
N VAL A 5 0.46 -3.78 -26.19
CA VAL A 5 -0.94 -4.11 -25.86
C VAL A 5 -1.55 -2.87 -25.21
N GLN A 6 -2.29 -2.08 -26.00
CA GLN A 6 -3.22 -1.10 -25.45
C GLN A 6 -4.40 -1.86 -24.84
N ALA A 7 -4.37 -2.04 -23.52
CA ALA A 7 -5.55 -2.45 -22.78
C ALA A 7 -6.57 -1.32 -22.86
N SER A 8 -7.68 -1.54 -23.59
CA SER A 8 -8.86 -0.67 -23.54
C SER A 8 -9.46 -0.79 -22.13
N ARG A 9 -8.98 0.04 -21.21
CA ARG A 9 -9.54 0.21 -19.87
C ARG A 9 -10.92 0.82 -20.03
N GLY A 10 -11.97 0.06 -19.77
CA GLY A 10 -13.32 0.59 -19.66
C GLY A 10 -13.30 1.76 -18.67
N SER A 11 -13.73 2.94 -19.11
CA SER A 11 -13.81 4.14 -18.29
C SER A 11 -14.91 3.94 -17.26
N VAL A 12 -14.53 3.54 -16.04
CA VAL A 12 -15.41 3.72 -14.89
C VAL A 12 -15.40 5.22 -14.61
N ASP A 13 -16.54 5.87 -14.85
CA ASP A 13 -16.74 7.29 -14.57
C ASP A 13 -16.86 7.46 -13.05
N LEU A 14 -15.73 7.78 -12.41
CA LEU A 14 -15.64 7.97 -10.98
C LEU A 14 -15.86 9.42 -10.70
N THR A 15 -17.13 9.78 -10.53
CA THR A 15 -17.44 11.10 -10.03
C THR A 15 -16.87 11.22 -8.60
N PRO A 16 -16.35 12.40 -8.21
CA PRO A 16 -15.91 12.66 -6.84
C PRO A 16 -16.90 12.14 -5.79
N GLU A 17 -18.20 12.25 -6.04
CA GLU A 17 -19.27 11.83 -5.14
C GLU A 17 -19.24 10.33 -4.81
N LEU A 18 -18.83 9.47 -5.75
CA LEU A 18 -18.67 8.02 -5.53
C LEU A 18 -17.46 7.70 -4.65
N ILE A 19 -16.42 8.52 -4.72
CA ILE A 19 -15.21 8.45 -3.88
C ILE A 19 -15.52 8.99 -2.48
N TYR A 20 -16.35 10.04 -2.39
CA TYR A 20 -16.67 10.77 -1.16
C TYR A 20 -17.85 10.20 -0.36
N SER A 21 -18.58 9.19 -0.83
CA SER A 21 -19.60 8.51 0.00
C SER A 21 -18.93 7.63 1.07
N ILE A 22 -18.28 8.28 2.04
CA ILE A 22 -17.50 7.68 3.12
C ILE A 22 -18.40 7.29 4.30
N ASP A 23 -19.71 7.53 4.31
CA ASP A 23 -20.50 7.29 5.53
C ASP A 23 -21.34 6.00 5.51
N ASP A 24 -21.80 5.52 4.35
CA ASP A 24 -22.69 4.33 4.27
C ASP A 24 -22.04 3.13 3.57
N ASN A 25 -21.13 2.43 4.24
CA ASN A 25 -20.59 1.18 3.68
C ASN A 25 -20.71 0.02 4.67
N PRO A 26 -21.55 -0.99 4.36
CA PRO A 26 -21.76 -2.15 5.24
C PRO A 26 -20.51 -3.05 5.35
N ALA A 27 -19.52 -2.88 4.47
CA ALA A 27 -18.24 -3.60 4.55
C ALA A 27 -17.32 -3.07 5.67
N ARG A 28 -17.64 -1.93 6.28
CA ARG A 28 -16.84 -1.29 7.33
C ARG A 28 -17.45 -1.52 8.70
N ARG A 29 -16.59 -1.76 9.69
CA ARG A 29 -16.99 -1.93 11.10
C ARG A 29 -16.61 -0.75 11.98
N THR A 30 -15.79 0.17 11.47
CA THR A 30 -15.26 1.30 12.24
C THR A 30 -15.47 2.61 11.52
N THR A 31 -15.97 3.61 12.22
CA THR A 31 -16.06 4.97 11.69
C THR A 31 -14.67 5.60 11.74
N PRO A 32 -14.10 6.06 10.61
CA PRO A 32 -12.81 6.72 10.60
C PRO A 32 -12.89 8.07 11.32
N TYR A 33 -11.82 8.50 11.97
CA TYR A 33 -11.70 9.88 12.44
C TYR A 33 -11.77 10.86 11.26
N PRO A 34 -12.19 12.13 11.48
CA PRO A 34 -12.29 13.10 10.39
C PRO A 34 -11.01 13.27 9.56
N TYR A 35 -9.84 13.24 10.20
CA TYR A 35 -8.57 13.32 9.47
C TYR A 35 -8.30 12.07 8.63
N GLN A 36 -8.69 10.87 9.09
CA GLN A 36 -8.55 9.62 8.35
C GLN A 36 -9.47 9.61 7.14
N ALA A 37 -10.70 10.14 7.27
CA ALA A 37 -11.61 10.31 6.14
C ALA A 37 -11.04 11.25 5.07
N ARG A 38 -10.45 12.38 5.50
CA ARG A 38 -9.75 13.30 4.59
C ARG A 38 -8.58 12.64 3.87
N VAL A 39 -7.70 11.97 4.62
CA VAL A 39 -6.53 11.27 4.06
C VAL A 39 -6.96 10.14 3.13
N LEU A 40 -8.01 9.39 3.47
CA LEU A 40 -8.59 8.37 2.59
C LEU A 40 -9.05 8.98 1.27
N ALA A 41 -9.74 10.12 1.30
CA ALA A 41 -10.20 10.78 0.08
C ALA A 41 -9.03 11.28 -0.78
N GLU A 42 -8.00 11.87 -0.17
CA GLU A 42 -6.76 12.26 -0.85
C GLU A 42 -6.08 11.04 -1.50
N ALA A 43 -5.95 9.94 -0.76
CA ALA A 43 -5.38 8.69 -1.25
C ALA A 43 -6.15 8.13 -2.45
N LEU A 44 -7.49 8.13 -2.39
CA LEU A 44 -8.33 7.65 -3.50
C LEU A 44 -8.19 8.54 -4.73
N ALA A 45 -8.22 9.87 -4.56
CA ALA A 45 -8.04 10.81 -5.66
C ALA A 45 -6.69 10.61 -6.37
N ASP A 46 -5.62 10.44 -5.61
CA ASP A 46 -4.29 10.17 -6.16
C ASP A 46 -4.19 8.80 -6.83
N LEU A 47 -4.69 7.74 -6.19
CA LEU A 47 -4.70 6.40 -6.77
C LEU A 47 -5.48 6.35 -8.09
N VAL A 48 -6.60 7.09 -8.20
CA VAL A 48 -7.36 7.19 -9.44
C VAL A 48 -6.60 7.97 -10.51
N ARG A 49 -6.00 9.10 -10.14
CA ARG A 49 -5.34 10.03 -11.07
C ARG A 49 -3.98 9.54 -11.56
N THR A 50 -3.16 8.96 -10.68
CA THR A 50 -1.75 8.64 -10.93
C THR A 50 -1.43 7.16 -10.75
N GLY A 51 -2.32 6.39 -10.10
CA GLY A 51 -2.06 5.00 -9.72
C GLY A 51 -1.23 4.84 -8.44
N HIS A 52 -0.82 5.91 -7.78
CA HIS A 52 0.12 5.86 -6.64
C HIS A 52 -0.22 6.90 -5.57
N HIS A 53 -0.01 6.57 -4.30
CA HIS A 53 -0.15 7.51 -3.18
C HIS A 53 0.82 7.16 -2.05
N GLY A 54 1.42 8.18 -1.43
CA GLY A 54 2.28 8.02 -0.26
C GLY A 54 1.51 8.30 1.04
N LEU A 55 1.28 7.26 1.85
CA LEU A 55 0.53 7.38 3.09
C LEU A 55 1.44 7.66 4.30
N PHE A 56 1.73 8.94 4.55
CA PHE A 56 2.64 9.39 5.62
C PHE A 56 1.90 9.79 6.90
N LEU A 57 1.30 8.83 7.59
CA LEU A 57 0.73 9.06 8.92
C LEU A 57 1.66 8.55 10.04
N ASP A 58 1.70 9.25 11.17
CA ASP A 58 2.46 8.83 12.37
C ASP A 58 2.05 7.41 12.82
N MET A 59 2.94 6.73 13.55
CA MET A 59 2.58 5.43 14.15
C MET A 59 1.36 5.56 15.06
N GLY A 60 0.43 4.60 15.00
CA GLY A 60 -0.79 4.60 15.83
C GLY A 60 -1.95 5.48 15.31
N THR A 61 -1.80 6.15 14.17
CA THR A 61 -2.85 7.03 13.59
C THR A 61 -3.76 6.33 12.56
N GLY A 62 -3.71 5.00 12.47
CA GLY A 62 -4.63 4.21 11.66
C GLY A 62 -4.30 4.13 10.17
N LYS A 63 -3.02 4.08 9.79
CA LYS A 63 -2.58 3.80 8.40
C LYS A 63 -3.23 2.54 7.82
N THR A 64 -3.28 1.47 8.62
CA THR A 64 -3.89 0.20 8.24
C THR A 64 -5.37 0.36 7.92
N LEU A 65 -6.13 1.06 8.77
CA LEU A 65 -7.54 1.37 8.55
C LEU A 65 -7.76 2.12 7.23
N VAL A 66 -6.99 3.20 7.01
CA VAL A 66 -7.08 4.00 5.77
C VAL A 66 -6.79 3.13 4.55
N THR A 67 -5.76 2.28 4.61
CA THR A 67 -5.40 1.38 3.52
C THR A 67 -6.49 0.36 3.21
N LEU A 68 -7.05 -0.29 4.24
CA LEU A 68 -8.15 -1.24 4.07
C LEU A 68 -9.38 -0.57 3.47
N TYR A 69 -9.70 0.66 3.89
CA TYR A 69 -10.85 1.38 3.38
C TYR A 69 -10.64 1.89 1.97
N ALA A 70 -9.41 2.28 1.61
CA ALA A 70 -9.06 2.57 0.22
C ALA A 70 -9.32 1.34 -0.64
N TYR A 71 -8.87 0.16 -0.20
CA TYR A 71 -9.15 -1.09 -0.92
C TYR A 71 -10.65 -1.38 -1.06
N ILE A 72 -11.44 -1.20 0.01
CA ILE A 72 -12.90 -1.39 -0.06
C ILE A 72 -13.52 -0.47 -1.14
N GLN A 73 -13.14 0.81 -1.18
CA GLN A 73 -13.70 1.73 -2.17
C GLN A 73 -13.26 1.39 -3.59
N LEU A 74 -11.98 1.04 -3.78
CA LEU A 74 -11.47 0.58 -5.07
C LEU A 74 -12.15 -0.73 -5.51
N LEU A 75 -12.47 -1.63 -4.58
CA LEU A 75 -13.20 -2.87 -4.86
C LEU A 75 -14.62 -2.59 -5.35
N ARG A 76 -15.34 -1.71 -4.66
CA ARG A 76 -16.71 -1.31 -5.05
C ARG A 76 -16.75 -0.57 -6.38
N ALA A 77 -15.75 0.27 -6.62
CA ALA A 77 -15.56 0.98 -7.88
C ALA A 77 -15.12 0.05 -9.02
N GLY A 78 -14.80 -1.21 -8.72
CA GLY A 78 -14.23 -2.13 -9.70
C GLY A 78 -12.90 -1.62 -10.25
N MET A 79 -12.10 -0.92 -9.45
CA MET A 79 -10.74 -0.49 -9.82
C MET A 79 -9.66 -1.42 -9.28
N ALA A 80 -9.97 -2.14 -8.20
CA ALA A 80 -9.18 -3.24 -7.68
C ALA A 80 -10.11 -4.42 -7.44
N ASP A 81 -9.62 -5.64 -7.55
CA ASP A 81 -10.32 -6.86 -7.12
C ASP A 81 -9.49 -7.69 -6.14
N HIS A 82 -8.19 -7.39 -6.03
CA HIS A 82 -7.25 -8.00 -5.10
C HIS A 82 -6.40 -6.93 -4.42
N ALA A 83 -5.86 -7.25 -3.25
CA ALA A 83 -4.83 -6.47 -2.60
C ALA A 83 -3.61 -7.34 -2.29
N VAL A 84 -2.41 -6.77 -2.41
CA VAL A 84 -1.15 -7.35 -1.95
C VAL A 84 -0.57 -6.41 -0.92
N ILE A 85 -0.38 -6.89 0.30
CA ILE A 85 0.26 -6.16 1.39
C ILE A 85 1.65 -6.74 1.60
N VAL A 86 2.66 -5.91 1.37
CA VAL A 86 4.06 -6.21 1.66
C VAL A 86 4.40 -5.55 2.99
N ALA A 87 4.75 -6.31 4.02
CA ALA A 87 5.01 -5.76 5.36
C ALA A 87 6.14 -6.52 6.07
N PRO A 88 6.81 -5.94 7.08
CA PRO A 88 7.70 -6.70 7.96
C PRO A 88 7.01 -7.96 8.52
N LYS A 89 7.75 -9.06 8.65
CA LYS A 89 7.19 -10.34 9.12
C LYS A 89 6.38 -10.23 10.42
N MET A 90 6.82 -9.35 11.32
CA MET A 90 6.19 -9.12 12.63
C MET A 90 4.78 -8.51 12.51
N LEU A 91 4.51 -7.77 11.44
CA LEU A 91 3.23 -7.06 11.25
C LEU A 91 2.19 -7.91 10.51
N LEU A 92 2.57 -9.06 9.92
CA LEU A 92 1.62 -9.87 9.17
C LEU A 92 0.45 -10.38 10.02
N GLY A 93 0.65 -10.63 11.32
CA GLY A 93 -0.43 -11.00 12.24
C GLY A 93 -1.35 -9.82 12.53
N SER A 94 -0.76 -8.65 12.80
CA SER A 94 -1.51 -7.40 13.02
C SER A 94 -2.37 -7.02 11.83
N TRP A 95 -1.92 -7.26 10.60
CA TRP A 95 -2.75 -7.04 9.40
C TRP A 95 -3.98 -7.97 9.34
N GLU A 96 -3.86 -9.24 9.76
CA GLU A 96 -5.00 -10.16 9.86
C GLU A 96 -6.01 -9.66 10.91
N ASP A 97 -5.50 -9.24 12.07
CA ASP A 97 -6.31 -8.71 13.18
C ASP A 97 -7.05 -7.43 12.77
N GLU A 98 -6.37 -6.51 12.08
CA GLU A 98 -6.94 -5.25 11.61
C GLU A 98 -8.02 -5.48 10.53
N VAL A 99 -7.84 -6.47 9.64
CA VAL A 99 -8.92 -6.90 8.72
C VAL A 99 -10.13 -7.41 9.52
N ALA A 100 -9.92 -8.32 10.47
CA ALA A 100 -11.02 -8.88 11.26
C ALA A 100 -11.76 -7.80 12.09
N LYS A 101 -11.02 -6.82 12.61
CA LYS A 101 -11.53 -5.73 13.43
C LYS A 101 -12.30 -4.69 12.63
N HIS A 102 -11.77 -4.26 11.48
CA HIS A 102 -12.27 -3.10 10.75
C HIS A 102 -13.15 -3.45 9.54
N VAL A 103 -13.08 -4.68 9.05
CA VAL A 103 -13.82 -5.12 7.87
C VAL A 103 -14.91 -6.11 8.27
N ALA A 104 -16.09 -5.98 7.66
CA ALA A 104 -17.21 -6.87 7.92
C ALA A 104 -16.86 -8.34 7.54
N PRO A 105 -17.28 -9.34 8.34
CA PRO A 105 -16.99 -10.74 8.05
C PRO A 105 -17.41 -11.15 6.64
N GLY A 106 -16.58 -11.94 5.96
CA GLY A 106 -16.85 -12.41 4.60
C GLY A 106 -16.54 -11.40 3.49
N THR A 107 -16.26 -10.14 3.80
CA THR A 107 -15.87 -9.13 2.78
C THR A 107 -14.51 -9.47 2.18
N PHE A 108 -13.52 -9.73 3.04
CA PHE A 108 -12.16 -10.08 2.63
C PHE A 108 -11.80 -11.49 3.04
N ARG A 109 -11.14 -12.22 2.14
CA ARG A 109 -10.36 -13.41 2.51
C ARG A 109 -8.88 -13.05 2.49
N VAL A 110 -8.22 -13.28 3.62
CA VAL A 110 -6.79 -13.06 3.79
C VAL A 110 -6.03 -14.37 3.57
N THR A 111 -4.98 -14.33 2.74
CA THR A 111 -4.05 -15.45 2.53
C THR A 111 -2.62 -14.95 2.70
N ARG A 112 -1.84 -15.63 3.55
CA ARG A 112 -0.42 -15.30 3.78
C ARG A 112 0.48 -16.16 2.92
N TRP A 113 1.56 -15.57 2.39
CA TRP A 113 2.66 -16.30 1.75
C TRP A 113 3.31 -17.33 2.69
N LYS A 114 3.51 -18.55 2.20
CA LYS A 114 4.24 -19.63 2.89
C LYS A 114 5.31 -20.19 1.97
N SER A 115 6.57 -20.13 2.39
CA SER A 115 7.71 -20.62 1.59
C SER A 115 7.70 -22.14 1.37
N SER A 116 7.14 -22.91 2.30
CA SER A 116 7.07 -24.37 2.26
C SER A 116 5.63 -24.87 2.13
N GLY A 117 4.98 -24.51 1.03
CA GLY A 117 3.60 -24.93 0.73
C GLY A 117 3.53 -26.27 0.00
N GLY A 118 2.73 -27.21 0.51
CA GLY A 118 2.37 -28.44 -0.20
C GLY A 118 1.26 -28.20 -1.24
N LYS A 119 0.78 -29.28 -1.88
CA LYS A 119 -0.29 -29.24 -2.91
C LYS A 119 -1.55 -28.48 -2.45
N ALA A 120 -1.94 -28.62 -1.18
CA ALA A 120 -3.10 -27.94 -0.62
C ALA A 120 -2.94 -26.41 -0.64
N TYR A 121 -1.73 -25.90 -0.37
CA TYR A 121 -1.46 -24.46 -0.42
C TYR A 121 -1.41 -23.94 -1.85
N ALA A 122 -0.86 -24.72 -2.79
CA ALA A 122 -0.94 -24.38 -4.21
C ALA A 122 -2.39 -24.26 -4.71
N ALA A 123 -3.27 -25.15 -4.25
CA ALA A 123 -4.71 -25.06 -4.53
C ALA A 123 -5.37 -23.84 -3.87
N GLU A 124 -4.94 -23.47 -2.65
CA GLU A 124 -5.38 -22.23 -1.99
C GLU A 124 -4.99 -20.99 -2.81
N LEU A 125 -3.75 -20.92 -3.32
CA LEU A 125 -3.27 -19.81 -4.16
C LEU A 125 -3.99 -19.74 -5.51
N ALA A 126 -4.31 -20.90 -6.10
CA ALA A 126 -5.13 -20.94 -7.31
C ALA A 126 -6.54 -20.39 -7.05
N GLY A 127 -7.17 -20.79 -5.94
CA GLY A 127 -8.48 -20.26 -5.53
C GLY A 127 -8.44 -18.78 -5.11
N PHE A 128 -7.31 -18.31 -4.57
CA PHE A 128 -7.11 -16.90 -4.28
C PHE A 128 -7.26 -16.05 -5.54
N SER A 129 -6.64 -16.48 -6.65
CA SER A 129 -6.61 -15.69 -7.89
C SER A 129 -7.95 -15.65 -8.62
N ALA A 130 -8.95 -16.43 -8.20
CA ALA A 130 -10.22 -16.60 -8.92
C ALA A 130 -11.29 -15.57 -8.53
N ASP A 131 -11.43 -15.30 -7.23
CA ASP A 131 -12.52 -14.48 -6.67
C ASP A 131 -12.05 -13.09 -6.25
N PRO A 132 -12.87 -12.03 -6.38
CA PRO A 132 -12.52 -10.69 -5.88
C PRO A 132 -12.58 -10.63 -4.33
N GLY A 133 -12.12 -9.52 -3.75
CA GLY A 133 -12.16 -9.30 -2.30
C GLY A 133 -11.09 -10.11 -1.56
N ARG A 134 -9.92 -10.24 -2.17
CA ARG A 134 -8.82 -11.04 -1.64
C ARG A 134 -7.67 -10.17 -1.17
N VAL A 135 -7.05 -10.52 -0.05
CA VAL A 135 -5.90 -9.81 0.52
C VAL A 135 -4.74 -10.81 0.68
N PHE A 136 -3.68 -10.61 -0.08
CA PHE A 136 -2.47 -11.40 0.00
C PHE A 136 -1.44 -10.71 0.91
N LEU A 137 -0.97 -11.41 1.94
CA LEU A 137 0.04 -10.90 2.86
C LEU A 137 1.39 -11.55 2.58
N VAL A 138 2.42 -10.75 2.34
CA VAL A 138 3.78 -11.23 2.10
C VAL A 138 4.77 -10.43 2.95
N ASN A 139 5.77 -11.12 3.51
CA ASN A 139 6.85 -10.42 4.20
C ASN A 139 7.86 -9.84 3.21
N VAL A 140 8.50 -8.73 3.58
CA VAL A 140 9.50 -8.03 2.75
C VAL A 140 10.61 -8.98 2.30
N GLU A 141 11.10 -9.86 3.16
CA GLU A 141 12.21 -10.77 2.85
C GLU A 141 11.83 -11.80 1.77
N ALA A 142 10.61 -12.33 1.85
CA ALA A 142 10.08 -13.24 0.85
C ALA A 142 9.75 -12.53 -0.47
N PHE A 143 9.30 -11.28 -0.40
CA PHE A 143 9.01 -10.45 -1.57
C PHE A 143 10.28 -10.04 -2.34
N GLN A 144 11.38 -9.76 -1.63
CA GLN A 144 12.67 -9.41 -2.21
C GLN A 144 13.53 -10.63 -2.56
N GLY A 145 13.25 -11.78 -1.98
CA GLY A 145 13.99 -13.02 -2.19
C GLY A 145 13.80 -13.58 -3.60
N LYS A 146 14.81 -14.28 -4.12
CA LYS A 146 14.71 -15.01 -5.39
C LYS A 146 13.95 -16.32 -5.21
N ASN A 147 12.64 -16.24 -5.02
CA ASN A 147 11.78 -17.41 -4.93
C ASN A 147 10.87 -17.48 -6.15
N GLY A 148 11.23 -18.31 -7.13
CA GLY A 148 10.50 -18.41 -8.39
C GLY A 148 9.00 -18.73 -8.22
N ALA A 149 8.58 -19.36 -7.12
CA ALA A 149 7.18 -19.64 -6.87
C ALA A 149 6.38 -18.38 -6.49
N ILE A 150 6.93 -17.50 -5.64
CA ILE A 150 6.24 -16.24 -5.31
C ILE A 150 6.27 -15.27 -6.50
N ASP A 151 7.39 -15.22 -7.21
CA ASP A 151 7.56 -14.38 -8.41
C ASP A 151 6.55 -14.78 -9.48
N GLN A 152 6.40 -16.08 -9.73
CA GLN A 152 5.41 -16.61 -10.68
C GLN A 152 3.98 -16.31 -10.22
N PHE A 153 3.68 -16.50 -8.93
CA PHE A 153 2.34 -16.22 -8.40
C PHE A 153 1.97 -14.74 -8.51
N LEU A 154 2.83 -13.85 -7.99
CA LEU A 154 2.61 -12.40 -8.03
C LEU A 154 2.61 -11.89 -9.48
N GLY A 155 3.50 -12.38 -10.33
CA GLY A 155 3.53 -12.04 -11.75
C GLY A 155 2.22 -12.39 -12.46
N ASN A 156 1.70 -13.61 -12.24
CA ASN A 156 0.41 -14.02 -12.80
C ASN A 156 -0.75 -13.18 -12.23
N LEU A 157 -0.76 -12.92 -10.93
CA LEU A 157 -1.79 -12.12 -10.28
C LEU A 157 -1.83 -10.70 -10.86
N LEU A 158 -0.68 -10.02 -10.89
CA LEU A 158 -0.55 -8.66 -11.42
C LEU A 158 -0.85 -8.56 -12.92
N ALA A 159 -0.60 -9.63 -13.68
CA ALA A 159 -0.89 -9.67 -15.12
C ALA A 159 -2.38 -9.89 -15.44
N THR A 160 -3.14 -10.51 -14.52
CA THR A 160 -4.52 -10.95 -14.79
C THR A 160 -5.58 -10.22 -13.95
N ARG A 161 -5.17 -9.52 -12.90
CA ARG A 161 -6.06 -8.88 -11.92
C ARG A 161 -5.71 -7.41 -11.73
N ARG A 162 -6.64 -6.67 -11.09
CA ARG A 162 -6.41 -5.28 -10.72
C ARG A 162 -6.07 -5.25 -9.23
N VAL A 163 -4.82 -4.97 -8.94
CA VAL A 163 -4.27 -5.22 -7.61
C VAL A 163 -3.90 -3.89 -6.95
N LEU A 164 -4.47 -3.62 -5.77
CA LEU A 164 -3.90 -2.61 -4.89
C LEU A 164 -2.65 -3.19 -4.23
N VAL A 165 -1.49 -2.57 -4.42
CA VAL A 165 -0.27 -2.93 -3.70
C VAL A 165 -0.05 -1.92 -2.58
N ALA A 166 0.03 -2.41 -1.35
CA ALA A 166 0.40 -1.59 -0.20
C ALA A 166 1.72 -2.10 0.38
N CYS A 167 2.70 -1.20 0.48
CA CYS A 167 4.00 -1.48 1.06
C CYS A 167 4.04 -0.82 2.45
N ASP A 168 3.88 -1.62 3.50
CA ASP A 168 3.92 -1.17 4.88
C ASP A 168 5.35 -1.14 5.41
N GLU A 169 5.67 -0.13 6.23
CA GLU A 169 7.02 0.14 6.75
C GLU A 169 8.13 0.11 5.67
N CYS A 170 7.81 0.60 4.46
CA CYS A 170 8.70 0.55 3.30
C CYS A 170 9.69 1.72 3.20
N PHE A 171 9.63 2.66 4.15
CA PHE A 171 10.52 3.81 4.22
C PHE A 171 11.33 3.79 5.53
N SER A 172 12.50 3.16 5.50
CA SER A 172 13.48 3.32 6.58
C SER A 172 14.36 4.56 6.33
N GLN A 173 14.99 5.11 7.36
CA GLN A 173 15.94 6.22 7.19
C GLN A 173 17.17 5.82 6.35
N ASP A 174 17.44 4.53 6.23
CA ASP A 174 18.53 3.97 5.44
C ASP A 174 18.06 3.55 4.03
N THR A 175 16.86 3.96 3.62
CA THR A 175 16.37 3.77 2.25
C THR A 175 17.26 4.54 1.29
N ILE A 176 17.85 3.86 0.31
CA ILE A 176 18.66 4.48 -0.74
C ILE A 176 17.74 5.04 -1.82
N VAL A 177 17.96 6.30 -2.21
CA VAL A 177 17.25 6.99 -3.29
C VAL A 177 18.24 7.49 -4.34
N GLU A 178 17.81 7.51 -5.60
CA GLU A 178 18.57 8.08 -6.72
C GLU A 178 18.34 9.60 -6.78
N VAL A 179 19.41 10.36 -6.55
CA VAL A 179 19.46 11.82 -6.73
C VAL A 179 20.30 12.15 -7.95
N PHE A 180 19.87 13.17 -8.70
CA PHE A 180 20.53 13.60 -9.93
C PHE A 180 21.24 14.93 -9.69
N ASN A 181 22.53 14.94 -10.00
CA ASN A 181 23.37 16.12 -9.89
C ASN A 181 23.05 17.11 -11.03
N ILE A 182 23.67 18.30 -11.01
CA ILE A 182 23.57 19.30 -12.10
C ILE A 182 23.95 18.69 -13.47
N ASP A 183 24.86 17.72 -13.50
CA ASP A 183 25.31 17.04 -14.73
C ASP A 183 24.45 15.82 -15.12
N ASP A 184 23.27 15.67 -14.52
CA ASP A 184 22.31 14.57 -14.76
C ASP A 184 22.87 13.16 -14.47
N GLN A 185 23.95 13.09 -13.69
CA GLN A 185 24.52 11.82 -13.22
C GLN A 185 23.76 11.31 -11.99
N PRO A 186 23.31 10.04 -11.98
CA PRO A 186 22.64 9.46 -10.83
C PRO A 186 23.63 9.22 -9.68
N LYS A 187 23.20 9.57 -8.48
CA LYS A 187 23.91 9.34 -7.23
C LYS A 187 22.96 8.68 -6.22
N ASN A 188 23.39 7.54 -5.70
CA ASN A 188 22.69 6.87 -4.61
C ASN A 188 23.04 7.54 -3.29
N ILE A 189 22.04 8.05 -2.58
CA ILE A 189 22.18 8.58 -1.22
C ILE A 189 21.11 7.98 -0.31
N TYR A 190 21.30 8.05 1.01
CA TYR A 190 20.21 7.70 1.93
C TYR A 190 19.14 8.79 1.91
N ILE A 191 17.88 8.40 2.08
CA ILE A 191 16.74 9.33 2.10
C ILE A 191 16.88 10.41 3.18
N LYS A 192 17.55 10.08 4.31
CA LYS A 192 17.88 11.04 5.38
C LYS A 192 18.88 12.13 4.97
N ASP A 193 19.66 11.88 3.91
CA ASP A 193 20.70 12.77 3.40
C ASP A 193 20.22 13.65 2.24
N VAL A 194 18.97 13.45 1.78
CA VAL A 194 18.31 14.30 0.78
C VAL A 194 18.26 15.75 1.25
N LYS A 195 18.51 16.69 0.34
CA LYS A 195 18.53 18.14 0.58
C LYS A 195 17.51 18.87 -0.27
N LYS A 196 17.06 20.04 0.21
CA LYS A 196 16.26 20.97 -0.59
C LYS A 196 17.04 21.31 -1.87
N GLY A 197 16.37 21.22 -3.01
CA GLY A 197 16.95 21.42 -4.34
C GLY A 197 17.48 20.15 -5.01
N ASP A 198 17.59 19.03 -4.29
CA ASP A 198 17.94 17.75 -4.90
C ASP A 198 16.85 17.34 -5.90
N ARG A 199 17.28 16.83 -7.05
CA ARG A 199 16.38 16.27 -8.05
C ARG A 199 16.31 14.76 -7.88
N ILE A 200 15.14 14.25 -7.55
CA ILE A 200 14.90 12.85 -7.21
C ILE A 200 14.12 12.19 -8.32
N LYS A 201 14.49 10.96 -8.67
CA LYS A 201 13.66 10.12 -9.53
C LYS A 201 12.61 9.39 -8.71
N ASN A 202 11.35 9.49 -9.10
CA ASN A 202 10.23 8.81 -8.47
C ASN A 202 9.42 7.99 -9.49
N CYS A 203 8.28 7.45 -9.06
CA CYS A 203 7.42 6.61 -9.90
C CYS A 203 6.79 7.35 -11.10
N THR A 204 6.78 8.69 -11.09
CA THR A 204 6.20 9.53 -12.15
C THR A 204 7.24 10.25 -13.02
N GLY A 205 8.53 10.10 -12.70
CA GLY A 205 9.62 10.76 -13.44
C GLY A 205 10.62 11.39 -12.49
N PHE A 206 10.82 12.70 -12.63
CA PHE A 206 11.74 13.48 -11.80
C PHE A 206 10.99 14.59 -11.08
N ASP A 207 11.29 14.76 -9.81
CA ASP A 207 10.81 15.88 -9.00
C ASP A 207 11.96 16.57 -8.28
N THR A 208 11.73 17.81 -7.86
CA THR A 208 12.69 18.59 -7.06
C THR A 208 12.20 18.68 -5.63
N VAL A 209 13.10 18.46 -4.68
CA VAL A 209 12.80 18.59 -3.25
C VAL A 209 12.61 20.07 -2.91
N GLU A 210 11.36 20.51 -2.79
CA GLU A 210 11.06 21.91 -2.50
C GLU A 210 11.32 22.29 -1.04
N ASN A 211 11.08 21.38 -0.09
CA ASN A 211 11.28 21.60 1.34
C ASN A 211 11.59 20.28 2.07
N ILE A 212 12.24 20.40 3.22
CA ILE A 212 12.48 19.29 4.15
C ILE A 212 11.90 19.67 5.50
N PHE A 213 10.92 18.89 5.95
CA PHE A 213 10.33 19.06 7.28
C PHE A 213 11.03 18.10 8.23
N LYS A 214 11.89 18.62 9.10
CA LYS A 214 12.36 17.90 10.28
C LYS A 214 11.46 18.31 11.43
N ARG A 215 10.80 17.35 12.07
CA ARG A 215 9.96 17.62 13.24
C ARG A 215 10.86 18.07 14.39
N GLU A 216 10.76 19.33 14.77
CA GLU A 216 11.34 19.80 16.04
C GLU A 216 10.54 19.18 17.19
N VAL A 217 11.23 18.49 18.10
CA VAL A 217 10.60 17.92 19.30
C VAL A 217 10.70 18.99 20.39
N TYR A 218 9.67 19.82 20.50
CA TYR A 218 9.62 20.93 21.47
C TYR A 218 9.41 20.47 22.92
N ALA A 219 8.87 19.27 23.12
CA ALA A 219 8.63 18.70 24.44
C ALA A 219 8.65 17.17 24.37
N VAL A 220 9.37 16.56 25.30
CA VAL A 220 9.26 15.12 25.59
C VAL A 220 8.33 14.98 26.77
N VAL A 221 7.22 14.27 26.59
CA VAL A 221 6.36 13.88 27.70
C VAL A 221 6.82 12.50 28.17
N GLU A 222 7.44 12.45 29.35
CA GLU A 222 7.68 11.18 30.03
C GLU A 222 6.36 10.69 30.62
N LEU A 223 5.82 9.61 30.08
CA LEU A 223 4.64 8.95 30.63
C LEU A 223 5.10 7.82 31.54
N GLN A 224 4.99 8.01 32.85
CA GLN A 224 5.19 6.94 33.84
C GLN A 224 3.86 6.22 34.08
N PHE A 225 3.87 4.89 33.96
CA PHE A 225 2.70 4.04 34.22
C PHE A 225 3.02 3.10 35.38
N ASN A 226 2.30 3.25 36.50
CA ASN A 226 2.55 2.54 37.76
C ASN A 226 3.95 2.79 38.38
N GLY A 227 4.48 4.01 38.24
CA GLY A 227 5.76 4.40 38.86
C GLY A 227 6.99 3.77 38.17
N LYS A 228 6.86 3.38 36.90
CA LYS A 228 7.94 3.02 35.99
C LYS A 228 7.71 3.69 34.64
#